data_AF-A0A8T0E703-F1
#
_entry.id   AF-A0A8T0E703-F1
#
_cell.length_a   1.000
_cell.length_b   1.000
_cell.length_c   1.000
_cell.angle_alpha   90.00
_cell.angle_beta   90.00
_cell.angle_gamma   90.00
#
_symmetry.space_group_name_H-M   'P 1'
#
loop_
_entity.id
_entity.type
_entity.pdbx_description
1 polymer ?
#
loop_
_entity_poly.entity_id
_entity_poly.type
_entity_poly.pdbx_seq_one_letter_code
_entity_poly.pdbx_strand_id
1 'polypeptide(L)'
;MIDSDTPLPEFSQLIKNHLEENNLSAVWGIFVDECAKYYYERYPNIQNSSEYQAIGRKMFKHYPAIEYEGKEPWSFFCKSLSQKIRHMKWKLKRKRLGLTPRKARKTKDGRNIVSNIKRKVDRRYTPSKQYKALLRELSDGWTNKTISEGRINDILHQTCKGRRTWLDSHAHRRLFSLIEEYPCFADGKYVMNDFLYLMNIESTAEMNQRLESLFTTVGSMMEPSVENTSFLQKVQILRFMEDQISFSRGKSSFSRSIIVHKINIPEHEMLQQVQSIENSSPLLYIFSDGVQLQKALVAGDKTVIHTNTTDLNEALIILIATYYTFSIEYPKTFSQILGLLQTYVVGESYDGPKSNRCNAFRKILNLSLGYEEEEEDD
;
A
#
# COMPACT_ATOMS: atom_id res chain seq x y z
N MET A 1 35.94 17.00 -27.17
CA MET A 1 35.19 17.79 -26.18
C MET A 1 33.78 17.99 -26.70
N ILE A 2 32.77 18.10 -25.83
CA ILE A 2 31.41 18.44 -26.26
C ILE A 2 31.33 19.96 -26.47
N ASP A 3 30.97 20.37 -27.68
CA ASP A 3 30.91 21.77 -28.13
C ASP A 3 29.58 22.04 -28.87
N SER A 4 29.47 23.24 -29.46
CA SER A 4 28.29 23.65 -30.23
C SER A 4 28.00 22.77 -31.45
N ASP A 5 28.99 22.04 -31.95
CA ASP A 5 28.92 21.28 -33.21
C ASP A 5 28.61 19.80 -32.97
N THR A 6 28.60 19.38 -31.70
CA THR A 6 28.26 18.01 -31.28
C THR A 6 26.87 17.59 -31.78
N PRO A 7 26.73 16.55 -32.60
CA PRO A 7 25.45 16.18 -33.22
C PRO A 7 24.38 15.81 -32.19
N LEU A 8 23.11 15.98 -32.57
CA LEU A 8 21.96 15.61 -31.75
C LEU A 8 21.63 14.12 -31.90
N PRO A 9 21.04 13.49 -30.87
CA PRO A 9 20.51 12.14 -30.98
C PRO A 9 19.39 12.08 -32.03
N GLU A 10 19.40 11.02 -32.83
CA GLU A 10 18.21 10.66 -33.59
C GLU A 10 17.28 9.84 -32.71
N PHE A 11 16.07 10.34 -32.54
CA PHE A 11 15.09 9.72 -31.65
C PHE A 11 14.22 8.69 -32.34
N SER A 12 13.74 7.73 -31.55
CA SER A 12 12.69 6.80 -32.00
C SER A 12 11.41 7.53 -32.42
N GLN A 13 10.62 6.90 -33.30
CA GLN A 13 9.36 7.47 -33.79
C GLN A 13 8.41 7.89 -32.65
N LEU A 14 8.40 7.10 -31.57
CA LEU A 14 7.61 7.40 -30.38
C LEU A 14 7.96 8.77 -29.77
N ILE A 15 9.25 9.08 -29.63
CA ILE A 15 9.69 10.37 -29.09
C ILE A 15 9.46 11.49 -30.11
N LYS A 16 9.71 11.25 -31.40
CA LYS A 16 9.47 12.23 -32.47
C LYS A 16 8.01 12.72 -32.43
N ASN A 17 7.04 11.82 -32.35
CA ASN A 17 5.61 12.18 -32.24
C ASN A 17 5.32 13.04 -31.00
N HIS A 18 5.90 12.71 -29.83
CA HIS A 18 5.65 13.47 -28.59
C HIS A 18 6.40 14.80 -28.52
N LEU A 19 7.51 14.94 -29.27
CA LEU A 19 8.21 16.21 -29.46
C LEU A 19 7.38 17.17 -30.33
N GLU A 20 6.74 16.64 -31.38
CA GLU A 20 5.83 17.41 -32.25
C GLU A 20 4.57 17.88 -31.51
N GLU A 21 4.01 17.03 -30.64
CA GLU A 21 2.83 17.34 -29.82
C GLU A 21 3.14 18.19 -28.56
N ASN A 22 4.41 18.60 -28.36
CA ASN A 22 4.89 19.28 -27.16
C ASN A 22 4.51 18.57 -25.83
N ASN A 23 4.43 17.25 -25.86
CA ASN A 23 4.03 16.39 -24.73
C ASN A 23 5.16 15.44 -24.31
N LEU A 24 6.39 15.98 -24.25
CA LEU A 24 7.58 15.20 -23.92
C LEU A 24 7.53 14.61 -22.50
N SER A 25 6.70 15.17 -21.62
CA SER A 25 6.49 14.70 -20.25
C SER A 25 6.05 13.22 -20.18
N ALA A 26 5.25 12.75 -21.14
CA ALA A 26 4.77 11.37 -21.20
C ALA A 26 5.90 10.36 -21.48
N VAL A 27 6.89 10.77 -22.27
CA VAL A 27 8.00 9.92 -22.71
C VAL A 27 9.36 10.31 -22.12
N TRP A 28 9.39 11.21 -21.14
CA TRP A 28 10.62 11.79 -20.57
C TRP A 28 11.68 10.75 -20.21
N GLY A 29 11.29 9.66 -19.56
CA GLY A 29 12.22 8.58 -19.20
C GLY A 29 12.85 7.88 -20.41
N ILE A 30 12.09 7.66 -21.49
CA ILE A 30 12.62 7.05 -22.73
C ILE A 30 13.49 8.06 -23.46
N PHE A 31 13.05 9.32 -23.51
CA PHE A 31 13.79 10.43 -24.08
C PHE A 31 15.17 10.61 -23.42
N VAL A 32 15.22 10.65 -22.09
CA VAL A 32 16.48 10.73 -21.34
C VAL A 32 17.32 9.46 -21.53
N ASP A 33 16.70 8.29 -21.66
CA ASP A 33 17.42 7.03 -21.89
C ASP A 33 18.08 6.98 -23.27
N GLU A 34 17.39 7.41 -24.32
CA GLU A 34 17.95 7.50 -25.67
C GLU A 34 19.07 8.55 -25.74
N CYS A 35 18.86 9.72 -25.13
CA CYS A 35 19.92 10.74 -24.97
C CYS A 35 21.13 10.16 -24.23
N ALA A 36 20.90 9.49 -23.09
CA ALA A 36 21.98 8.95 -22.27
C ALA A 36 22.77 7.87 -23.00
N LYS A 37 22.11 6.99 -23.77
CA LYS A 37 22.79 6.00 -24.61
C LYS A 37 23.65 6.67 -25.66
N TYR A 38 23.06 7.58 -26.44
CA TYR A 38 23.74 8.29 -27.51
C TYR A 38 25.00 9.03 -27.02
N TYR A 39 24.85 9.86 -25.98
CA TYR A 39 25.96 10.65 -25.46
C TYR A 39 26.99 9.80 -24.72
N TYR A 40 26.58 8.71 -24.06
CA TYR A 40 27.51 7.82 -23.39
C TYR A 40 28.32 6.98 -24.39
N GLU A 41 27.72 6.53 -25.49
CA GLU A 41 28.42 5.79 -26.54
C GLU A 41 29.45 6.65 -27.27
N ARG A 42 29.10 7.90 -27.58
CA ARG A 42 30.00 8.83 -28.28
C ARG A 42 31.02 9.52 -27.37
N TYR A 43 30.65 9.77 -26.11
CA TYR A 43 31.47 10.51 -25.13
C TYR A 43 31.51 9.76 -23.79
N PRO A 44 32.16 8.59 -23.71
CA PRO A 44 32.17 7.75 -22.50
C PRO A 44 32.78 8.45 -21.27
N ASN A 45 33.66 9.42 -21.52
CA ASN A 45 34.38 10.18 -20.50
C ASN A 45 33.69 11.48 -20.09
N ILE A 46 32.44 11.73 -20.49
CA ILE A 46 31.67 12.89 -20.01
C ILE A 46 31.57 12.89 -18.49
N GLN A 47 32.05 13.97 -17.87
CA GLN A 47 32.12 14.10 -16.40
C GLN A 47 31.83 15.52 -15.94
N ASN A 48 32.11 16.53 -16.75
CA ASN A 48 32.09 17.92 -16.32
C ASN A 48 30.69 18.51 -16.43
N SER A 49 30.31 19.32 -15.43
CA SER A 49 29.01 20.02 -15.42
C SER A 49 28.82 20.90 -16.66
N SER A 50 29.89 21.55 -17.12
CA SER A 50 29.90 22.38 -18.34
C SER A 50 29.52 21.61 -19.61
N GLU A 51 29.92 20.34 -19.72
CA GLU A 51 29.60 19.48 -20.86
C GLU A 51 28.10 19.16 -20.89
N TYR A 52 27.51 18.81 -19.74
CA TYR A 52 26.07 18.59 -19.63
C TYR A 52 25.27 19.84 -19.96
N GLN A 53 25.71 21.01 -19.48
CA GLN A 53 25.07 22.29 -19.79
C GLN A 53 25.13 22.63 -21.28
N ALA A 54 26.25 22.34 -21.97
CA ALA A 54 26.35 22.51 -23.41
C ALA A 54 25.34 21.63 -24.16
N ILE A 55 25.20 20.36 -23.76
CA ILE A 55 24.17 19.46 -24.29
C ILE A 55 22.78 20.02 -24.02
N GLY A 56 22.48 20.42 -22.78
CA GLY A 56 21.17 20.95 -22.39
C GLY A 56 20.76 22.18 -23.19
N ARG A 57 21.67 23.14 -23.36
CA ARG A 57 21.44 24.32 -24.21
C ARG A 57 21.11 23.96 -25.65
N LYS A 58 21.87 23.02 -26.23
CA LYS A 58 21.66 22.60 -27.63
C LYS A 58 20.35 21.84 -27.81
N MET A 59 20.05 20.92 -26.89
CA MET A 59 18.81 20.15 -26.86
C MET A 59 17.60 21.07 -26.72
N PHE A 60 17.65 22.08 -25.84
CA PHE A 60 16.56 23.05 -25.67
C PHE A 60 16.33 23.89 -26.93
N LYS A 61 17.42 24.35 -27.57
CA LYS A 61 17.33 25.13 -28.81
C LYS A 61 16.59 24.39 -29.92
N HIS A 62 16.71 23.05 -30.00
CA HIS A 62 16.05 22.24 -31.02
C HIS A 62 14.73 21.64 -30.56
N TYR A 63 14.57 21.40 -29.27
CA TYR A 63 13.41 20.77 -28.66
C TYR A 63 12.95 21.57 -27.45
N PRO A 64 12.21 22.68 -27.66
CA PRO A 64 11.71 23.50 -26.56
C PRO A 64 10.85 22.73 -25.56
N ALA A 65 10.24 21.63 -26.00
CA ALA A 65 9.48 20.68 -25.18
C ALA A 65 10.25 20.07 -23.99
N ILE A 66 11.57 20.28 -23.89
CA ILE A 66 12.35 19.86 -22.72
C ILE A 66 12.29 20.86 -21.55
N GLU A 67 11.63 22.00 -21.73
CA GLU A 67 11.45 23.03 -20.71
C GLU A 67 10.87 22.45 -19.42
N TYR A 68 11.49 22.81 -18.29
CA TYR A 68 11.02 22.40 -16.97
C TYR A 68 11.40 23.46 -15.92
N GLU A 69 10.68 23.47 -14.80
CA GLU A 69 10.97 24.39 -13.69
C GLU A 69 12.41 24.24 -13.18
N GLY A 70 13.18 25.34 -13.15
CA GLY A 70 14.57 25.36 -12.73
C GLY A 70 15.27 26.70 -13.00
N LYS A 71 16.56 26.79 -12.62
CA LYS A 71 17.38 28.00 -12.84
C LYS A 71 17.53 28.35 -14.33
N GLU A 72 17.62 27.32 -15.16
CA GLU A 72 17.65 27.41 -16.63
C GLU A 72 16.62 26.42 -17.18
N PRO A 73 15.95 26.70 -18.31
CA PRO A 73 14.89 25.86 -18.89
C PRO A 73 15.29 24.39 -19.11
N TRP A 74 16.57 24.10 -19.35
CA TRP A 74 17.12 22.76 -19.57
C TRP A 74 17.74 22.11 -18.32
N SER A 75 17.72 22.78 -17.16
CA SER A 75 18.44 22.33 -15.95
C SER A 75 18.02 20.94 -15.51
N PHE A 76 16.70 20.67 -15.55
CA PHE A 76 16.14 19.39 -15.18
C PHE A 76 16.58 18.25 -16.11
N PHE A 77 16.67 18.54 -17.41
CA PHE A 77 17.21 17.61 -18.40
C PHE A 77 18.68 17.26 -18.10
N CYS A 78 19.54 18.25 -17.85
CA CYS A 78 20.95 18.01 -17.51
C CYS A 78 21.12 17.14 -16.25
N LYS A 79 20.29 17.38 -15.22
CA LYS A 79 20.26 16.57 -14.00
C LYS A 79 19.85 15.12 -14.32
N SER A 80 18.78 14.93 -15.08
CA SER A 80 18.27 13.62 -15.47
C SER A 80 19.29 12.83 -16.31
N LEU A 81 19.90 13.49 -17.29
CA LEU A 81 20.92 12.92 -18.18
C LEU A 81 22.17 12.48 -17.40
N SER A 82 22.71 13.35 -16.55
CA SER A 82 23.91 13.04 -15.74
C SER A 82 23.66 11.88 -14.77
N GLN A 83 22.48 11.83 -14.14
CA GLN A 83 22.09 10.71 -13.27
C GLN A 83 22.00 9.39 -14.06
N LYS A 84 21.42 9.42 -15.26
CA LYS A 84 21.27 8.22 -16.10
C LYS A 84 22.62 7.69 -16.57
N ILE A 85 23.51 8.56 -17.07
CA ILE A 85 24.85 8.18 -17.51
C ILE A 85 25.67 7.63 -16.32
N ARG A 86 25.57 8.23 -15.14
CA ARG A 86 26.20 7.70 -13.91
C ARG A 86 25.70 6.29 -13.58
N HIS A 87 24.40 6.05 -13.67
CA HIS A 87 23.82 4.73 -13.43
C HIS A 87 24.29 3.70 -14.47
N MET A 88 24.40 4.08 -15.75
CA MET A 88 24.97 3.23 -16.80
C MET A 88 26.42 2.84 -16.51
N LYS A 89 27.26 3.82 -16.13
CA LYS A 89 28.66 3.60 -15.70
C LYS A 89 28.74 2.64 -14.52
N TRP A 90 27.91 2.84 -13.50
CA TRP A 90 27.86 1.96 -12.33
C TRP A 90 27.43 0.53 -12.68
N LYS A 91 26.42 0.37 -13.54
CA LYS A 91 25.93 -0.94 -13.99
C LYS A 91 27.01 -1.70 -14.79
N LEU A 92 27.75 -1.00 -15.66
CA LEU A 92 28.88 -1.57 -16.40
C LEU A 92 30.02 -1.97 -15.46
N LYS A 93 30.36 -1.12 -14.48
CA LYS A 93 31.36 -1.44 -13.45
C LYS A 93 30.96 -2.69 -12.66
N ARG A 94 29.70 -2.82 -12.23
CA ARG A 94 29.22 -4.01 -11.52
C ARG A 94 29.25 -5.28 -12.37
N LYS A 95 28.92 -5.19 -13.66
CA LYS A 95 29.04 -6.32 -14.59
C LYS A 95 30.50 -6.78 -14.71
N ARG A 96 31.45 -5.85 -14.85
CA ARG A 96 32.89 -6.16 -14.90
C ARG A 96 33.40 -6.81 -13.60
N LEU A 97 32.83 -6.44 -12.46
CA LEU A 97 33.18 -7.00 -11.15
C LEU A 97 32.46 -8.31 -10.81
N GLY A 98 31.65 -8.88 -11.71
CA GLY A 98 30.92 -10.13 -11.45
C GLY A 98 29.81 -10.02 -10.38
N LEU A 99 29.48 -8.82 -9.92
CA LEU A 99 28.54 -8.58 -8.81
C LEU A 99 27.06 -8.58 -9.25
N THR A 100 26.67 -9.41 -10.23
CA THR A 100 25.27 -9.47 -10.65
C THR A 100 24.42 -10.27 -9.65
N PRO A 101 23.26 -9.76 -9.21
CA PRO A 101 22.35 -10.55 -8.37
C PRO A 101 21.87 -11.79 -9.14
N ARG A 102 22.07 -12.97 -8.54
CA ARG A 102 21.62 -14.27 -9.03
C ARG A 102 20.09 -14.23 -9.14
N LYS A 103 19.54 -14.24 -10.36
CA LYS A 103 18.08 -14.33 -10.57
C LYS A 103 17.62 -15.72 -10.12
N ALA A 104 16.67 -15.77 -9.19
CA ALA A 104 15.94 -17.00 -8.88
C ALA A 104 15.17 -17.46 -10.13
N ARG A 105 15.31 -18.74 -10.48
CA ARG A 105 14.54 -19.43 -11.53
C ARG A 105 13.08 -19.47 -11.10
N LYS A 106 12.16 -18.96 -11.93
CA LYS A 106 10.71 -19.16 -11.77
C LYS A 106 10.32 -20.41 -12.56
N THR A 107 9.74 -21.40 -11.89
CA THR A 107 8.91 -22.44 -12.50
C THR A 107 7.59 -21.82 -12.96
N LYS A 108 7.05 -22.40 -14.02
CA LYS A 108 5.93 -21.90 -14.83
C LYS A 108 4.84 -22.95 -14.70
N ASP A 109 3.75 -22.62 -14.01
CA ASP A 109 2.41 -23.13 -14.29
C ASP A 109 1.38 -22.19 -13.68
N GLY A 110 0.25 -22.07 -14.36
CA GLY A 110 -0.74 -21.04 -14.11
C GLY A 110 -2.10 -21.62 -13.76
N ARG A 111 -2.83 -20.89 -12.92
CA ARG A 111 -4.23 -20.48 -13.08
C ARG A 111 -4.53 -19.41 -12.04
N ASN A 112 -5.52 -18.58 -12.37
CA ASN A 112 -5.84 -17.26 -11.83
C ASN A 112 -5.75 -17.11 -10.31
N ILE A 113 -4.83 -16.25 -9.85
CA ILE A 113 -4.71 -15.81 -8.47
C ILE A 113 -4.53 -14.28 -8.49
N VAL A 114 -5.18 -13.56 -7.58
CA VAL A 114 -4.72 -12.24 -7.11
C VAL A 114 -3.50 -12.46 -6.21
N SER A 115 -2.51 -13.22 -6.69
CA SER A 115 -1.22 -13.34 -6.04
C SER A 115 -0.39 -12.21 -6.57
N ASN A 116 -0.10 -11.26 -5.68
CA ASN A 116 1.08 -10.40 -5.71
C ASN A 116 1.67 -10.21 -7.11
N ILE A 117 0.87 -9.59 -8.00
CA ILE A 117 1.31 -9.33 -9.34
C ILE A 117 2.41 -8.29 -9.14
N LYS A 118 3.68 -8.72 -9.23
CA LYS A 118 4.76 -7.90 -9.75
C LYS A 118 4.34 -7.53 -11.18
N ARG A 119 3.32 -6.66 -11.30
CA ARG A 119 2.96 -5.99 -12.54
C ARG A 119 4.26 -5.35 -12.93
N LYS A 120 4.67 -5.52 -14.19
CA LYS A 120 5.74 -4.70 -14.74
C LYS A 120 5.31 -3.27 -14.43
N VAL A 121 5.97 -2.69 -13.43
CA VAL A 121 5.65 -1.37 -12.90
C VAL A 121 5.71 -0.46 -14.11
N ASP A 122 4.57 0.07 -14.51
CA ASP A 122 4.62 1.27 -15.31
C ASP A 122 5.08 2.36 -14.35
N ARG A 123 6.39 2.59 -14.31
CA ARG A 123 7.06 3.52 -13.39
C ARG A 123 6.72 5.00 -13.69
N ARG A 124 5.61 5.25 -14.40
CA ARG A 124 5.22 6.52 -15.00
C ARG A 124 3.70 6.75 -14.95
N TYR A 125 3.08 6.54 -13.79
CA TYR A 125 1.82 7.23 -13.55
C TYR A 125 2.13 8.69 -13.24
N THR A 126 2.11 9.53 -14.27
CA THR A 126 1.99 10.99 -14.08
C THR A 126 0.51 11.27 -13.87
N PRO A 127 0.10 11.82 -12.71
CA PRO A 127 -1.31 12.09 -12.48
C PRO A 127 -1.83 13.06 -13.53
N SER A 128 -2.90 12.67 -14.25
CA SER A 128 -3.49 13.52 -15.28
C SER A 128 -3.97 14.85 -14.68
N LYS A 129 -4.12 15.88 -15.52
CA LYS A 129 -4.72 17.16 -15.10
C LYS A 129 -6.07 16.95 -14.41
N GLN A 130 -6.85 15.99 -14.90
CA GLN A 130 -8.12 15.58 -14.31
C GLN A 130 -7.94 14.93 -12.94
N TYR A 131 -6.99 14.01 -12.76
CA TYR A 131 -6.72 13.41 -11.45
C TYR A 131 -6.38 14.47 -10.40
N LYS A 132 -5.49 15.42 -10.74
CA LYS A 132 -5.13 16.51 -9.82
C LYS A 132 -6.31 17.42 -9.50
N ALA A 133 -7.20 17.67 -10.46
CA ALA A 133 -8.41 18.45 -10.23
C ALA A 133 -9.38 17.76 -9.26
N LEU A 134 -9.58 16.44 -9.43
CA LEU A 134 -10.43 15.65 -8.53
C LEU A 134 -9.88 15.62 -7.09
N LEU A 135 -8.56 15.54 -6.91
CA LEU A 135 -7.97 15.59 -5.56
C LEU A 135 -8.13 16.95 -4.89
N ARG A 136 -7.99 18.05 -5.64
CA ARG A 136 -8.26 19.39 -5.10
C ARG A 136 -9.72 19.55 -4.72
N GLU A 137 -10.62 19.14 -5.61
CA GLU A 137 -12.06 19.16 -5.34
C GLU A 137 -12.41 18.39 -4.06
N LEU A 138 -11.84 17.19 -3.89
CA LEU A 138 -12.02 16.40 -2.67
C LEU A 138 -11.46 17.12 -1.43
N SER A 139 -10.23 17.63 -1.51
CA SER A 139 -9.55 18.28 -0.37
C SER A 139 -10.28 19.56 0.07
N ASP A 140 -10.60 20.44 -0.88
CA ASP A 140 -11.30 21.69 -0.64
C ASP A 140 -12.74 21.42 -0.16
N GLY A 141 -13.42 20.48 -0.82
CA GLY A 141 -14.78 20.09 -0.51
C GLY A 141 -14.91 19.45 0.88
N TRP A 142 -13.96 18.59 1.25
CA TRP A 142 -13.91 17.94 2.56
C TRP A 142 -13.63 18.95 3.67
N THR A 143 -12.61 19.80 3.50
CA THR A 143 -12.22 20.82 4.48
C THR A 143 -13.36 21.81 4.75
N ASN A 144 -14.06 22.22 3.69
CA ASN A 144 -15.17 23.17 3.80
C ASN A 144 -16.53 22.48 4.07
N LYS A 145 -16.58 21.15 4.17
CA LYS A 145 -17.82 20.35 4.32
C LYS A 145 -18.89 20.65 3.27
N THR A 146 -18.47 20.92 2.03
CA THR A 146 -19.37 21.29 0.91
C THR A 146 -19.58 20.17 -0.09
N ILE A 147 -18.75 19.13 -0.05
CA ILE A 147 -18.84 18.00 -0.98
C ILE A 147 -19.80 16.94 -0.47
N SER A 148 -20.70 16.48 -1.34
CA SER A 148 -21.66 15.42 -1.03
C SER A 148 -20.99 14.04 -0.95
N GLU A 149 -21.54 13.12 -0.15
CA GLU A 149 -21.02 11.75 -0.03
C GLU A 149 -20.95 11.01 -1.38
N GLY A 150 -21.98 11.14 -2.22
CA GLY A 150 -21.99 10.53 -3.55
C GLY A 150 -20.81 11.00 -4.41
N ARG A 151 -20.53 12.30 -4.38
CA ARG A 151 -19.38 12.87 -5.09
C ARG A 151 -18.04 12.41 -4.53
N ILE A 152 -17.91 12.23 -3.21
CA ILE A 152 -16.70 11.65 -2.61
C ILE A 152 -16.46 10.25 -3.18
N ASN A 153 -17.48 9.38 -3.16
CA ASN A 153 -17.37 8.02 -3.68
C ASN A 153 -17.01 8.01 -5.17
N ASP A 154 -17.63 8.88 -5.98
CA ASP A 154 -17.31 9.02 -7.41
C ASP A 154 -15.83 9.40 -7.63
N ILE A 155 -15.30 10.31 -6.81
CA ILE A 155 -13.88 10.69 -6.87
C ILE A 155 -13.01 9.48 -6.49
N LEU A 156 -13.32 8.79 -5.38
CA LEU A 156 -12.55 7.64 -4.93
C LEU A 156 -12.48 6.53 -5.99
N HIS A 157 -13.59 6.26 -6.68
CA HIS A 157 -13.64 5.30 -7.78
C HIS A 157 -12.81 5.76 -8.98
N GLN A 158 -12.99 7.00 -9.44
CA GLN A 158 -12.26 7.54 -10.59
C GLN A 158 -10.73 7.59 -10.36
N THR A 159 -10.30 7.82 -9.13
CA THR A 159 -8.89 7.92 -8.78
C THR A 159 -8.28 6.60 -8.32
N CYS A 160 -9.07 5.53 -8.14
CA CYS A 160 -8.63 4.24 -7.61
C CYS A 160 -7.38 3.70 -8.31
N LYS A 161 -7.37 3.66 -9.66
CA LYS A 161 -6.19 3.16 -10.41
C LYS A 161 -4.92 3.97 -10.13
N GLY A 162 -5.05 5.30 -10.03
CA GLY A 162 -3.94 6.19 -9.70
C GLY A 162 -3.45 5.97 -8.27
N ARG A 163 -4.37 5.91 -7.31
CA ARG A 163 -4.10 5.60 -5.89
C ARG A 163 -3.37 4.27 -5.71
N ARG A 164 -3.82 3.20 -6.37
CA ARG A 164 -3.15 1.88 -6.33
C ARG A 164 -1.75 1.93 -6.91
N THR A 165 -1.56 2.60 -8.05
CA THR A 165 -0.23 2.74 -8.67
C THR A 165 0.72 3.53 -7.78
N TRP A 166 0.20 4.58 -7.13
CA TRP A 166 0.94 5.36 -6.14
C TRP A 166 1.35 4.48 -4.94
N LEU A 167 0.42 3.73 -4.33
CA LEU A 167 0.71 2.82 -3.21
C LEU A 167 1.75 1.76 -3.54
N ASP A 168 1.69 1.17 -4.73
CA ASP A 168 2.68 0.16 -5.17
C ASP A 168 4.09 0.75 -5.31
N SER A 169 4.19 2.04 -5.62
CA SER A 169 5.47 2.76 -5.78
C SER A 169 6.05 3.33 -4.49
N HIS A 170 5.23 3.50 -3.44
CA HIS A 170 5.64 4.02 -2.13
C HIS A 170 5.80 2.87 -1.14
N ALA A 171 6.98 2.66 -0.57
CA ALA A 171 7.24 1.56 0.36
C ALA A 171 6.98 1.91 1.84
N HIS A 172 6.85 3.20 2.17
CA HIS A 172 6.76 3.69 3.54
C HIS A 172 5.68 4.77 3.66
N ARG A 173 5.19 4.97 4.89
CA ARG A 173 4.18 5.97 5.27
C ARG A 173 2.90 5.97 4.42
N ARG A 174 2.46 4.79 3.98
CA ARG A 174 1.30 4.64 3.08
C ARG A 174 0.01 5.20 3.69
N LEU A 175 -0.16 5.05 5.01
CA LEU A 175 -1.36 5.48 5.71
C LEU A 175 -1.42 7.01 5.84
N PHE A 176 -0.39 7.62 6.44
CA PHE A 176 -0.32 9.07 6.63
C PHE A 176 -0.41 9.83 5.30
N SER A 177 0.50 9.52 4.37
CA SER A 177 0.62 10.27 3.13
C SER A 177 -0.61 10.11 2.23
N LEU A 178 -1.30 8.97 2.29
CA LEU A 178 -2.52 8.80 1.53
C LEU A 178 -3.69 9.55 2.16
N ILE A 179 -3.79 9.61 3.49
CA ILE A 179 -4.81 10.42 4.18
C ILE A 179 -4.56 11.93 3.93
N GLU A 180 -3.31 12.37 3.80
CA GLU A 180 -3.02 13.76 3.38
C GLU A 180 -3.55 14.06 1.97
N GLU A 181 -3.44 13.13 1.02
CA GLU A 181 -3.99 13.29 -0.33
C GLU A 181 -5.52 13.07 -0.39
N TYR A 182 -6.05 12.21 0.48
CA TYR A 182 -7.45 11.78 0.55
C TYR A 182 -7.98 11.92 1.99
N PRO A 183 -8.30 13.14 2.44
CA PRO A 183 -8.63 13.39 3.84
C PRO A 183 -9.92 12.67 4.31
N CYS A 184 -10.79 12.29 3.38
CA CYS A 184 -11.96 11.46 3.68
C CYS A 184 -11.62 10.10 4.28
N PHE A 185 -10.43 9.54 4.03
CA PHE A 185 -10.02 8.27 4.63
C PHE A 185 -9.71 8.36 6.13
N ALA A 186 -9.72 9.55 6.73
CA ALA A 186 -9.73 9.68 8.19
C ALA A 186 -11.05 9.18 8.82
N ASP A 187 -12.08 8.92 8.01
CA ASP A 187 -13.35 8.31 8.39
C ASP A 187 -13.44 6.89 7.81
N GLY A 188 -13.66 5.92 8.70
CA GLY A 188 -13.71 4.49 8.41
C GLY A 188 -14.78 4.10 7.41
N LYS A 189 -15.84 4.90 7.25
CA LYS A 189 -16.87 4.71 6.22
C LYS A 189 -16.27 4.70 4.81
N TYR A 190 -15.38 5.65 4.50
CA TYR A 190 -14.78 5.74 3.17
C TYR A 190 -13.69 4.70 2.95
N VAL A 191 -13.00 4.29 4.03
CA VAL A 191 -12.07 3.15 3.99
C VAL A 191 -12.82 1.86 3.68
N MET A 192 -13.99 1.66 4.30
CA MET A 192 -14.84 0.50 4.04
C MET A 192 -15.38 0.51 2.61
N ASN A 193 -15.89 1.64 2.13
CA ASN A 193 -16.39 1.76 0.76
C ASN A 193 -15.30 1.44 -0.27
N ASP A 194 -14.08 1.96 -0.10
CA ASP A 194 -12.97 1.66 -1.00
C ASP A 194 -12.57 0.19 -0.93
N PHE A 195 -12.54 -0.40 0.25
CA PHE A 195 -12.29 -1.84 0.42
C PHE A 195 -13.33 -2.71 -0.30
N LEU A 196 -14.62 -2.45 -0.10
CA LEU A 196 -15.70 -3.18 -0.78
C LEU A 196 -15.58 -3.07 -2.31
N TYR A 197 -15.29 -1.87 -2.81
CA TYR A 197 -15.03 -1.64 -4.23
C TYR A 197 -13.80 -2.44 -4.74
N LEU A 198 -12.69 -2.44 -3.98
CA LEU A 198 -11.47 -3.17 -4.33
C LEU A 198 -11.68 -4.69 -4.38
N MET A 199 -12.52 -5.21 -3.47
CA MET A 199 -12.83 -6.63 -3.37
C MET A 199 -13.95 -7.07 -4.30
N ASN A 200 -14.63 -6.12 -4.96
CA ASN A 200 -15.84 -6.37 -5.74
C ASN A 200 -16.93 -7.07 -4.90
N ILE A 201 -17.13 -6.57 -3.67
CA ILE A 201 -18.14 -7.03 -2.71
C ILE A 201 -19.13 -5.90 -2.46
N GLU A 202 -20.43 -6.21 -2.40
CA GLU A 202 -21.48 -5.19 -2.25
C GLU A 202 -21.70 -4.76 -0.79
N SER A 203 -21.49 -5.65 0.18
CA SER A 203 -21.75 -5.37 1.60
C SER A 203 -20.87 -6.15 2.56
N THR A 204 -20.82 -5.71 3.82
CA THR A 204 -20.09 -6.38 4.90
C THR A 204 -20.90 -7.48 5.61
N ALA A 205 -22.14 -7.75 5.20
CA ALA A 205 -23.04 -8.66 5.89
C ALA A 205 -22.47 -10.08 6.01
N GLU A 206 -21.93 -10.62 4.92
CA GLU A 206 -21.31 -11.95 4.90
C GLU A 206 -20.03 -12.00 5.76
N MET A 207 -19.20 -10.94 5.70
CA MET A 207 -18.01 -10.83 6.55
C MET A 207 -18.38 -10.81 8.05
N ASN A 208 -19.43 -10.08 8.41
CA ASN A 208 -19.94 -10.05 9.78
C ASN A 208 -20.43 -11.44 10.22
N GLN A 209 -21.19 -12.15 9.38
CA GLN A 209 -21.66 -13.50 9.68
C GLN A 209 -20.49 -14.48 9.86
N ARG A 210 -19.49 -14.42 8.98
CA ARG A 210 -18.29 -15.25 9.07
C ARG A 210 -17.48 -14.95 10.34
N LEU A 211 -17.40 -13.68 10.74
CA LEU A 211 -16.72 -13.28 11.97
C LEU A 211 -17.47 -13.75 13.22
N GLU A 212 -18.81 -13.68 13.25
CA GLU A 212 -19.62 -14.27 14.32
C GLU A 212 -19.46 -15.79 14.42
N SER A 213 -19.50 -16.48 13.27
CA SER A 213 -19.27 -17.92 13.21
C SER A 213 -17.88 -18.27 13.75
N LEU A 214 -16.86 -17.52 13.33
CA LEU A 214 -15.49 -17.71 13.80
C LEU A 214 -15.39 -17.53 15.32
N PHE A 215 -15.96 -16.46 15.88
CA PHE A 215 -15.94 -16.25 17.33
C PHE A 215 -16.71 -17.32 18.09
N THR A 216 -17.88 -17.73 17.59
CA THR A 216 -18.69 -18.79 18.22
C THR A 216 -17.93 -20.12 18.23
N THR A 217 -17.35 -20.51 17.09
CA THR A 217 -16.59 -21.76 16.98
C THR A 217 -15.36 -21.73 17.89
N VAL A 218 -14.56 -20.67 17.86
CA VAL A 218 -13.38 -20.60 18.72
C VAL A 218 -13.76 -20.51 20.20
N GLY A 219 -14.83 -19.78 20.54
CA GLY A 219 -15.36 -19.69 21.91
C GLY A 219 -15.75 -21.06 22.48
N SER A 220 -16.29 -21.96 21.65
CA SER A 220 -16.59 -23.35 22.04
C SER A 220 -15.34 -24.20 22.28
N MET A 221 -14.19 -23.82 21.69
CA MET A 221 -12.90 -24.51 21.84
C MET A 221 -12.10 -24.05 23.07
N MET A 222 -12.54 -22.98 23.75
CA MET A 222 -11.88 -22.46 24.95
C MET A 222 -12.23 -23.30 26.18
N GLU A 223 -11.38 -23.26 27.21
CA GLU A 223 -11.62 -23.86 28.52
C GLU A 223 -11.63 -22.78 29.61
N PRO A 224 -12.78 -22.47 30.25
CA PRO A 224 -14.11 -22.98 29.96
C PRO A 224 -14.67 -22.48 28.62
N SER A 225 -15.64 -23.20 28.06
CA SER A 225 -16.31 -22.82 26.81
C SER A 225 -17.09 -21.53 26.99
N VAL A 226 -17.14 -20.74 25.93
CA VAL A 226 -17.83 -19.45 25.88
C VAL A 226 -19.01 -19.56 24.92
N GLU A 227 -20.23 -19.64 25.46
CA GLU A 227 -21.46 -19.86 24.68
C GLU A 227 -22.09 -18.56 24.15
N ASN A 228 -21.87 -17.43 24.83
CA ASN A 228 -22.35 -16.11 24.42
C ASN A 228 -21.17 -15.29 23.87
N THR A 229 -21.35 -14.58 22.76
CA THR A 229 -20.32 -13.73 22.16
C THR A 229 -20.53 -12.26 22.53
N SER A 230 -20.69 -11.98 23.83
CA SER A 230 -20.69 -10.58 24.30
C SER A 230 -19.39 -9.86 23.90
N PHE A 231 -19.38 -8.53 23.92
CA PHE A 231 -18.20 -7.73 23.58
C PHE A 231 -16.93 -8.19 24.30
N LEU A 232 -16.98 -8.35 25.63
CA LEU A 232 -15.83 -8.80 26.42
C LEU A 232 -15.39 -10.22 26.03
N GLN A 233 -16.35 -11.11 25.80
CA GLN A 233 -16.08 -12.48 25.38
C GLN A 233 -15.41 -12.51 24.01
N LYS A 234 -15.87 -11.70 23.04
CA LYS A 234 -15.20 -11.55 21.73
C LYS A 234 -13.77 -11.03 21.86
N VAL A 235 -13.51 -10.06 22.75
CA VAL A 235 -12.15 -9.58 23.03
C VAL A 235 -11.28 -10.70 23.62
N GLN A 236 -11.82 -11.53 24.53
CA GLN A 236 -11.12 -12.68 25.10
C GLN A 236 -10.83 -13.76 24.05
N ILE A 237 -11.82 -14.10 23.21
CA ILE A 237 -11.69 -15.07 22.12
C ILE A 237 -10.59 -14.61 21.15
N LEU A 238 -10.57 -13.33 20.77
CA LEU A 238 -9.53 -12.81 19.88
C LEU A 238 -8.12 -12.95 20.49
N ARG A 239 -7.96 -12.62 21.77
CA ARG A 239 -6.68 -12.81 22.48
C ARG A 239 -6.27 -14.28 22.54
N PHE A 240 -7.22 -15.16 22.81
CA PHE A 240 -6.99 -16.60 22.77
C PHE A 240 -6.49 -17.05 21.39
N MET A 241 -7.12 -16.60 20.30
CA MET A 241 -6.66 -16.90 18.94
C MET A 241 -5.22 -16.44 18.70
N GLU A 242 -4.89 -15.21 19.11
CA GLU A 242 -3.53 -14.66 18.99
C GLU A 242 -2.49 -15.50 19.74
N ASP A 243 -2.81 -15.93 20.96
CA ASP A 243 -1.94 -16.77 21.78
C ASP A 243 -1.75 -18.17 21.19
N GLN A 244 -2.81 -18.75 20.60
CA GLN A 244 -2.76 -20.07 19.98
C GLN A 244 -1.88 -20.09 18.73
N ILE A 245 -1.96 -19.05 17.89
CA ILE A 245 -1.28 -19.09 16.60
C ILE A 245 0.14 -18.53 16.68
N SER A 246 0.38 -17.51 17.52
CA SER A 246 1.63 -16.72 17.58
C SER A 246 2.93 -17.49 17.32
N PHE A 247 3.85 -16.85 16.59
CA PHE A 247 5.20 -17.38 16.41
C PHE A 247 5.89 -17.54 17.77
N SER A 248 6.29 -18.76 18.12
CA SER A 248 7.04 -19.05 19.34
C SER A 248 8.35 -18.24 19.38
N ARG A 249 8.46 -17.30 20.32
CA ARG A 249 9.69 -16.50 20.54
C ARG A 249 10.25 -16.75 21.94
N GLY A 250 11.01 -17.83 22.12
CA GLY A 250 11.81 -18.05 23.34
C GLY A 250 11.01 -17.91 24.66
N LYS A 251 11.73 -17.76 25.78
CA LYS A 251 11.15 -17.84 27.14
C LYS A 251 10.37 -16.60 27.62
N SER A 252 10.29 -15.51 26.85
CA SER A 252 9.57 -14.30 27.30
C SER A 252 9.12 -13.38 26.15
N SER A 253 8.08 -13.76 25.41
CA SER A 253 7.30 -12.75 24.71
C SER A 253 5.82 -13.03 24.87
N PHE A 254 5.14 -12.13 25.58
CA PHE A 254 3.70 -11.96 25.43
C PHE A 254 3.39 -11.74 23.94
N SER A 255 2.38 -12.44 23.42
CA SER A 255 1.83 -12.12 22.11
C SER A 255 1.43 -10.64 22.16
N ARG A 256 1.79 -9.88 21.12
CA ARG A 256 1.22 -8.54 20.98
C ARG A 256 -0.15 -8.75 20.34
N SER A 257 -1.14 -7.97 20.77
CA SER A 257 -2.47 -7.98 20.17
C SER A 257 -2.65 -6.93 19.07
N ILE A 258 -3.48 -7.22 18.06
CA ILE A 258 -3.97 -6.22 17.08
C ILE A 258 -4.92 -5.21 17.71
N ILE A 259 -5.43 -5.51 18.91
CA ILE A 259 -6.30 -4.64 19.69
C ILE A 259 -5.55 -4.03 20.88
N VAL A 260 -5.72 -2.72 21.06
CA VAL A 260 -5.40 -2.01 22.29
C VAL A 260 -6.72 -1.66 23.00
N HIS A 261 -7.04 -2.42 24.05
CA HIS A 261 -8.28 -2.25 24.82
C HIS A 261 -8.05 -1.35 26.03
N LYS A 262 -8.81 -0.25 26.11
CA LYS A 262 -8.83 0.68 27.24
C LYS A 262 -10.22 0.73 27.87
N ILE A 263 -10.28 0.77 29.19
CA ILE A 263 -11.52 0.67 29.96
C ILE A 263 -11.71 1.95 30.77
N ASN A 264 -12.94 2.48 30.80
CA ASN A 264 -13.35 3.63 31.60
C ASN A 264 -12.54 4.90 31.33
N ILE A 265 -12.20 5.15 30.06
CA ILE A 265 -11.55 6.38 29.62
C ILE A 265 -12.62 7.40 29.21
N PRO A 266 -12.62 8.63 29.77
CA PRO A 266 -13.52 9.69 29.33
C PRO A 266 -13.33 10.05 27.85
N GLU A 267 -14.41 10.36 27.14
CA GLU A 267 -14.36 10.58 25.68
C GLU A 267 -13.32 11.63 25.25
N HIS A 268 -13.23 12.75 25.98
CA HIS A 268 -12.30 13.83 25.68
C HIS A 268 -10.82 13.45 25.85
N GLU A 269 -10.52 12.38 26.58
CA GLU A 269 -9.16 11.85 26.76
C GLU A 269 -8.83 10.72 25.79
N MET A 270 -9.83 10.08 25.16
CA MET A 270 -9.64 8.87 24.34
C MET A 270 -8.61 9.07 23.22
N LEU A 271 -8.65 10.21 22.51
CA LEU A 271 -7.68 10.50 21.44
C LEU A 271 -6.25 10.67 21.96
N GLN A 272 -6.08 11.26 23.14
CA GLN A 272 -4.76 11.44 23.77
C GLN A 272 -4.15 10.09 24.19
N GLN A 273 -5.01 9.10 24.42
CA GLN A 273 -4.64 7.74 24.76
C GLN A 273 -4.24 6.89 23.54
N VAL A 274 -4.43 7.37 22.32
CA VAL A 274 -4.03 6.67 21.09
C VAL A 274 -2.56 6.95 20.79
N GLN A 275 -1.75 5.89 20.76
CA GLN A 275 -0.32 6.00 20.44
C GLN A 275 -0.10 5.70 18.96
N SER A 276 -0.13 6.74 18.12
CA SER A 276 0.21 6.63 16.71
C SER A 276 1.59 7.20 16.46
N ILE A 277 2.60 6.33 16.39
CA ILE A 277 3.99 6.71 16.09
C ILE A 277 4.27 6.56 14.60
N GLU A 278 5.36 7.16 14.14
CA GLU A 278 5.73 7.09 12.73
C GLU A 278 6.03 5.66 12.28
N ASN A 279 5.53 5.28 11.10
CA ASN A 279 5.69 3.94 10.52
C ASN A 279 5.15 2.79 11.40
N SER A 280 4.31 3.06 12.40
CA SER A 280 3.61 1.97 13.09
C SER A 280 2.55 1.36 12.19
N SER A 281 2.41 0.04 12.26
CA SER A 281 1.30 -0.65 11.60
C SER A 281 -0.04 -0.26 12.25
N PRO A 282 -1.14 -0.27 11.48
CA PRO A 282 -2.48 -0.02 12.01
C PRO A 282 -2.83 -1.01 13.14
N LEU A 283 -3.36 -0.48 14.23
CA LEU A 283 -3.93 -1.23 15.35
C LEU A 283 -5.32 -0.72 15.65
N LEU A 284 -6.17 -1.57 16.19
CA LEU A 284 -7.50 -1.19 16.63
C LEU A 284 -7.48 -0.79 18.11
N TYR A 285 -7.72 0.48 18.39
CA TYR A 285 -7.93 0.99 19.74
C TYR A 285 -9.42 0.91 20.06
N ILE A 286 -9.77 0.16 21.10
CA ILE A 286 -11.14 0.04 21.57
C ILE A 286 -11.27 0.62 22.99
N PHE A 287 -12.31 1.42 23.19
CA PHE A 287 -12.64 2.06 24.45
C PHE A 287 -13.99 1.53 24.94
N SER A 288 -14.03 0.98 26.14
CA SER A 288 -15.26 0.41 26.73
C SER A 288 -15.54 0.98 28.11
N ASP A 289 -16.80 0.93 28.54
CA ASP A 289 -17.23 1.16 29.93
C ASP A 289 -17.03 -0.06 30.84
N GLY A 290 -16.37 -1.10 30.33
CA GLY A 290 -16.17 -2.37 31.00
C GLY A 290 -17.22 -3.43 30.66
N VAL A 291 -18.32 -3.07 29.97
CA VAL A 291 -19.35 -4.01 29.52
C VAL A 291 -19.54 -3.95 28.00
N GLN A 292 -19.60 -2.73 27.45
CA GLN A 292 -19.87 -2.49 26.03
C GLN A 292 -18.80 -1.60 25.40
N LEU A 293 -18.67 -1.73 24.08
CA LEU A 293 -17.81 -0.86 23.28
C LEU A 293 -18.44 0.52 23.16
N GLN A 294 -17.71 1.55 23.58
CA GLN A 294 -18.12 2.95 23.51
C GLN A 294 -17.56 3.63 22.26
N LYS A 295 -16.31 3.31 21.91
CA LYS A 295 -15.63 3.90 20.74
C LYS A 295 -14.55 2.97 20.21
N ALA A 296 -14.39 2.94 18.90
CA ALA A 296 -13.27 2.28 18.24
C ALA A 296 -12.55 3.25 17.28
N LEU A 297 -11.23 3.09 17.19
CA LEU A 297 -10.36 3.89 16.33
C LEU A 297 -9.29 2.98 15.73
N VAL A 298 -8.99 3.13 14.44
CA VAL A 298 -7.81 2.48 13.85
C VAL A 298 -6.68 3.49 13.83
N ALA A 299 -5.52 3.16 14.40
CA ALA A 299 -4.40 4.09 14.47
C ALA A 299 -3.09 3.44 14.07
N GLY A 300 -2.32 4.16 13.28
CA GLY A 300 -1.00 3.78 12.81
C GLY A 300 -0.35 4.93 12.06
N ASP A 301 0.98 4.93 11.98
CA ASP A 301 1.73 5.87 11.15
C ASP A 301 1.32 7.34 11.36
N LYS A 302 1.36 7.82 12.61
CA LYS A 302 0.93 9.19 13.01
C LYS A 302 -0.51 9.58 12.64
N THR A 303 -1.35 8.62 12.26
CA THR A 303 -2.71 8.87 11.80
C THR A 303 -3.72 8.08 12.61
N VAL A 304 -4.96 8.58 12.62
CA VAL A 304 -6.12 7.97 13.27
C VAL A 304 -7.28 7.98 12.28
N ILE A 305 -7.89 6.82 12.08
CA ILE A 305 -9.13 6.62 11.33
C ILE A 305 -10.25 6.40 12.35
N HIS A 306 -11.30 7.21 12.27
CA HIS A 306 -12.47 7.10 13.12
C HIS A 306 -13.40 6.03 12.55
N THR A 307 -13.64 4.94 13.29
CA THR A 307 -14.48 3.86 12.78
C THR A 307 -15.97 4.21 12.80
N ASN A 308 -16.36 5.16 13.66
CA ASN A 308 -17.75 5.61 13.84
C ASN A 308 -18.74 4.48 14.18
N THR A 309 -18.25 3.39 14.81
CA THR A 309 -19.06 2.25 15.22
C THR A 309 -18.84 1.90 16.70
N THR A 310 -19.89 1.35 17.32
CA THR A 310 -19.90 0.74 18.66
C THR A 310 -19.97 -0.78 18.59
N ASP A 311 -19.86 -1.37 17.40
CA ASP A 311 -19.80 -2.82 17.21
C ASP A 311 -18.34 -3.27 16.96
N LEU A 312 -17.93 -4.32 17.67
CA LEU A 312 -16.55 -4.82 17.58
C LEU A 312 -16.27 -5.51 16.24
N ASN A 313 -17.26 -6.18 15.64
CA ASN A 313 -17.07 -6.87 14.37
C ASN A 313 -16.86 -5.84 13.26
N GLU A 314 -17.71 -4.82 13.21
CA GLU A 314 -17.57 -3.73 12.26
C GLU A 314 -16.23 -3.01 12.42
N ALA A 315 -15.81 -2.73 13.66
CA ALA A 315 -14.51 -2.15 13.95
C ALA A 315 -13.33 -3.02 13.47
N LEU A 316 -13.43 -4.35 13.63
CA LEU A 316 -12.44 -5.31 13.12
C LEU A 316 -12.42 -5.36 11.59
N ILE A 317 -13.57 -5.32 10.93
CA ILE A 317 -13.64 -5.27 9.46
C ILE A 317 -13.03 -3.96 8.96
N ILE A 318 -13.22 -2.82 9.65
CA ILE A 318 -12.56 -1.55 9.28
C ILE A 318 -11.04 -1.64 9.44
N LEU A 319 -10.54 -2.34 10.48
CA LEU A 319 -9.10 -2.61 10.59
C LEU A 319 -8.60 -3.42 9.39
N ILE A 320 -9.29 -4.50 9.01
CA ILE A 320 -8.95 -5.32 7.84
C ILE A 320 -8.98 -4.46 6.57
N ALA A 321 -10.06 -3.71 6.34
CA ALA A 321 -10.24 -2.80 5.22
C ALA A 321 -9.10 -1.78 5.12
N THR A 322 -8.58 -1.31 6.27
CA THR A 322 -7.42 -0.41 6.32
C THR A 322 -6.17 -1.06 5.74
N TYR A 323 -5.89 -2.33 6.06
CA TYR A 323 -4.74 -3.01 5.47
C TYR A 323 -4.86 -3.16 3.95
N TYR A 324 -6.06 -3.41 3.44
CA TYR A 324 -6.30 -3.57 2.00
C TYR A 324 -6.26 -2.25 1.23
N THR A 325 -7.01 -1.26 1.71
CA THR A 325 -7.16 0.07 1.08
C THR A 325 -5.82 0.75 0.92
N PHE A 326 -4.98 0.68 1.96
CA PHE A 326 -3.67 1.30 2.01
C PHE A 326 -2.53 0.36 1.58
N SER A 327 -2.85 -0.84 1.07
CA SER A 327 -1.87 -1.87 0.69
C SER A 327 -0.80 -2.11 1.77
N ILE A 328 -1.16 -2.14 3.05
CA ILE A 328 -0.18 -2.26 4.13
C ILE A 328 0.20 -3.74 4.28
N GLU A 329 1.50 -4.03 4.30
CA GLU A 329 1.96 -5.40 4.58
C GLU A 329 1.69 -5.76 6.05
N TYR A 330 1.25 -6.99 6.29
CA TYR A 330 1.04 -7.43 7.66
C TYR A 330 2.37 -7.51 8.43
N PRO A 331 2.49 -6.80 9.56
CA PRO A 331 3.70 -6.90 10.38
C PRO A 331 3.85 -8.31 10.94
N LYS A 332 5.08 -8.83 10.97
CA LYS A 332 5.39 -10.18 11.48
C LYS A 332 4.82 -10.48 12.88
N THR A 333 4.60 -9.46 13.70
CA THR A 333 4.04 -9.61 15.05
C THR A 333 2.57 -10.05 15.04
N PHE A 334 1.79 -9.61 14.06
CA PHE A 334 0.36 -9.87 13.98
C PHE A 334 -0.06 -10.55 12.67
N SER A 335 0.91 -10.92 11.82
CA SER A 335 0.63 -11.41 10.47
C SER A 335 -0.19 -12.69 10.44
N GLN A 336 -0.14 -13.49 11.51
CA GLN A 336 -0.93 -14.71 11.60
C GLN A 336 -2.39 -14.46 11.96
N ILE A 337 -2.67 -13.57 12.92
CA ILE A 337 -4.06 -13.24 13.26
C ILE A 337 -4.72 -12.48 12.11
N LEU A 338 -4.01 -11.53 11.50
CA LEU A 338 -4.49 -10.83 10.30
C LEU A 338 -4.68 -11.79 9.12
N GLY A 339 -3.74 -12.72 8.90
CA GLY A 339 -3.86 -13.75 7.87
C GLY A 339 -5.00 -14.74 8.11
N LEU A 340 -5.29 -15.04 9.38
CA LEU A 340 -6.43 -15.88 9.77
C LEU A 340 -7.75 -15.13 9.52
N LEU A 341 -7.86 -13.87 9.91
CA LEU A 341 -9.03 -13.03 9.61
C LEU A 341 -9.22 -12.88 8.09
N GLN A 342 -8.15 -12.67 7.33
CA GLN A 342 -8.21 -12.67 5.86
C GLN A 342 -8.78 -13.99 5.31
N THR A 343 -8.34 -15.13 5.83
CA THR A 343 -8.83 -16.45 5.37
C THR A 343 -10.29 -16.65 5.71
N TYR A 344 -10.68 -16.49 6.97
CA TYR A 344 -11.99 -16.93 7.45
C TYR A 344 -13.06 -15.84 7.38
N VAL A 345 -12.69 -14.56 7.37
CA VAL A 345 -13.63 -13.42 7.30
C VAL A 345 -13.74 -12.94 5.86
N VAL A 346 -12.62 -12.55 5.25
CA VAL A 346 -12.61 -12.01 3.88
C VAL A 346 -12.82 -13.14 2.86
N GLY A 347 -12.30 -14.34 3.13
CA GLY A 347 -12.38 -15.48 2.20
C GLY A 347 -11.20 -15.54 1.22
N GLU A 348 -10.08 -14.90 1.53
CA GLU A 348 -8.87 -14.93 0.70
C GLU A 348 -7.75 -15.75 1.34
N SER A 349 -6.93 -16.42 0.52
CA SER A 349 -5.77 -17.15 1.03
C SER A 349 -4.70 -16.20 1.60
N TYR A 350 -4.19 -16.53 2.78
CA TYR A 350 -2.99 -15.89 3.32
C TYR A 350 -1.73 -16.68 2.92
N ASP A 351 -0.91 -16.08 2.06
CA ASP A 351 0.32 -16.67 1.49
C ASP A 351 1.58 -16.39 2.34
N GLY A 352 1.45 -15.61 3.41
CA GLY A 352 2.58 -15.32 4.29
C GLY A 352 2.99 -16.52 5.15
N PRO A 353 4.13 -16.43 5.84
CA PRO A 353 4.63 -17.52 6.66
C PRO A 353 3.65 -17.86 7.79
N LYS A 354 3.40 -19.16 7.98
CA LYS A 354 2.56 -19.73 9.03
C LYS A 354 3.44 -20.52 10.00
N SER A 355 3.14 -20.46 11.29
CA SER A 355 3.78 -21.29 12.31
C SER A 355 3.12 -22.67 12.32
N ASN A 356 3.83 -23.68 12.82
CA ASN A 356 3.23 -25.01 13.02
C ASN A 356 1.99 -24.93 13.91
N ARG A 357 2.00 -24.04 14.92
CA ARG A 357 0.83 -23.78 15.78
C ARG A 357 -0.34 -23.20 15.00
N CYS A 358 -0.09 -22.25 14.11
CA CYS A 358 -1.12 -21.68 13.24
C CYS A 358 -1.72 -22.75 12.32
N ASN A 359 -0.90 -23.61 11.71
CA ASN A 359 -1.39 -24.69 10.86
C ASN A 359 -2.24 -25.70 11.65
N ALA A 360 -1.76 -26.12 12.84
CA ALA A 360 -2.51 -27.02 13.71
C ALA A 360 -3.85 -26.40 14.15
N PHE A 361 -3.85 -25.13 14.55
CA PHE A 361 -5.07 -24.42 14.93
C PHE A 361 -6.07 -24.32 13.76
N ARG A 362 -5.60 -23.99 12.56
CA ARG A 362 -6.44 -23.94 11.35
C ARG A 362 -7.05 -25.28 11.00
N LYS A 363 -6.31 -26.38 11.17
CA LYS A 363 -6.84 -27.73 10.94
C LYS A 363 -8.01 -28.04 11.88
N ILE A 364 -7.85 -27.75 13.17
CA ILE A 364 -8.93 -27.92 14.15
C ILE A 364 -10.11 -27.02 13.79
N LEU A 365 -9.85 -25.75 13.45
CA LEU A 365 -10.89 -24.79 13.09
C LEU A 365 -11.68 -25.20 11.84
N ASN A 366 -11.01 -25.71 10.79
CA ASN A 366 -11.65 -26.21 9.57
C ASN A 366 -12.59 -27.37 9.86
N LEU A 367 -12.14 -28.33 10.68
CA LEU A 367 -12.97 -29.46 11.11
C LEU A 367 -14.22 -28.97 11.86
N SER A 368 -14.06 -28.00 12.76
CA SER A 368 -15.18 -27.45 13.53
C SER A 368 -16.14 -26.57 12.71
N LEU A 369 -15.65 -25.93 11.64
CA LEU A 369 -16.47 -25.13 10.72
C LEU A 369 -17.11 -25.97 9.60
N GLY A 370 -16.78 -27.26 9.51
CA GLY A 370 -17.29 -28.15 8.46
C GLY A 370 -16.71 -27.87 7.08
N TYR A 371 -15.50 -27.28 7.00
CA TYR A 371 -14.79 -27.16 5.73
C TYR A 371 -14.06 -28.47 5.41
N GLU A 372 -14.43 -29.11 4.30
CA GLU A 372 -13.69 -30.26 3.76
C GLU A 372 -12.32 -29.78 3.24
N GLU A 373 -11.23 -30.48 3.60
CA GLU A 373 -9.91 -30.21 3.03
C GLU A 373 -9.94 -30.65 1.56
N GLU A 374 -9.73 -29.72 0.61
CA GLU A 374 -9.18 -30.10 -0.68
C GLU A 374 -7.77 -30.65 -0.39
N GLU A 375 -7.58 -31.96 -0.55
CA GLU A 375 -6.26 -32.59 -0.48
C GLU A 375 -5.36 -31.94 -1.55
N GLU A 376 -4.43 -31.09 -1.14
CA GLU A 376 -3.29 -30.72 -1.96
C GLU A 376 -2.39 -31.96 -2.03
N ASP A 377 -2.56 -32.77 -3.08
CA ASP A 377 -1.62 -33.81 -3.48
C ASP A 377 -0.25 -33.19 -3.81
N ASP A 378 0.72 -33.42 -2.91
CA ASP A 378 2.20 -33.35 -2.97
C ASP A 378 2.93 -32.19 -3.69
#